data_AF-A0A212C612-F1
#
_entry.id   AF-A0A212C612-F1
#
_cell.length_a   1.000
_cell.length_b   1.000
_cell.length_c   1.000
_cell.angle_alpha   90.00
_cell.angle_beta   90.00
_cell.angle_gamma   90.00
#
_symmetry.space_group_name_H-M   'P 1'
#
loop_
_entity.id
_entity.type
_entity.pdbx_description
1 polymer ?
#
loop_
_entity_poly.entity_id
_entity_poly.type
_entity_poly.pdbx_seq_one_letter_code
_entity_poly.pdbx_strand_id
1 'polypeptide(L)'
;RYFLVGSNHAETKYRVLKIDRTEPKDLVIIDDRHVYTQQEVRELLGRLDLGNRTKMGQKGSSGLFRAVSAFGVVGFVRFLEGYYIVLITKRRKMADIGGHAIYKIEDTNMIYIPNDSVRISHPDET
;
A
#
# COMPACT_ATOMS: atom_id res chain seq x y z
N ARG A 1 2.28 10.00 -2.37
CA ARG A 1 1.18 9.10 -2.78
C ARG A 1 1.65 7.67 -2.57
N TYR A 2 0.77 6.78 -2.16
CA TYR A 2 1.04 5.34 -2.14
C TYR A 2 0.13 4.61 -3.11
N PHE A 3 0.61 3.47 -3.61
CA PHE A 3 -0.16 2.58 -4.48
C PHE A 3 -0.12 1.18 -3.87
N LEU A 4 -1.30 0.58 -3.70
CA LEU A 4 -1.44 -0.81 -3.30
C LEU A 4 -1.89 -1.61 -4.51
N VAL A 5 -1.07 -2.58 -4.91
CA VAL A 5 -1.40 -3.49 -6.01
C VAL A 5 -1.83 -4.82 -5.38
N GLY A 6 -3.11 -5.17 -5.54
CA GLY A 6 -3.64 -6.46 -5.14
C GLY A 6 -3.72 -7.41 -6.32
N SER A 7 -3.48 -8.70 -6.09
CA SER A 7 -3.65 -9.77 -7.08
C SER A 7 -4.58 -10.86 -6.57
N ASN A 8 -5.19 -11.60 -7.49
CA ASN A 8 -5.78 -12.89 -7.16
C ASN A 8 -4.69 -13.96 -6.94
N HIS A 9 -5.07 -15.11 -6.39
CA HIS A 9 -4.13 -16.20 -6.08
C HIS A 9 -3.35 -16.71 -7.30
N ALA A 10 -3.98 -16.72 -8.48
CA ALA A 10 -3.36 -17.15 -9.73
C ALA A 10 -2.49 -16.06 -10.41
N GLU A 11 -2.41 -14.86 -9.84
CA GLU A 11 -1.66 -13.73 -10.40
C GLU A 11 -2.04 -13.37 -11.86
N THR A 12 -3.32 -13.56 -12.20
CA THR A 12 -3.86 -13.25 -13.53
C THR A 12 -4.69 -11.97 -13.56
N LYS A 13 -5.16 -11.51 -12.40
CA LYS A 13 -6.01 -10.32 -12.25
C LYS A 13 -5.45 -9.45 -11.14
N TYR A 14 -5.32 -8.17 -11.43
CA TYR A 14 -4.78 -7.17 -10.51
C TYR A 14 -5.75 -5.99 -10.37
N ARG A 15 -5.74 -5.35 -9.20
CA ARG A 15 -6.42 -4.06 -8.95
C ARG A 15 -5.47 -3.13 -8.23
N VAL A 16 -5.62 -1.83 -8.46
CA VAL A 16 -4.76 -0.81 -7.86
C VAL A 16 -5.60 0.13 -7.02
N LEU A 17 -5.21 0.28 -5.76
CA LEU A 17 -5.72 1.35 -4.90
C LEU A 17 -4.66 2.45 -4.82
N LYS A 18 -5.08 3.70 -5.05
CA LYS A 18 -4.24 4.87 -4.80
C LYS A 18 -4.63 5.47 -3.45
N ILE A 19 -3.64 5.67 -2.58
CA ILE A 19 -3.78 6.43 -1.34
C ILE A 19 -3.24 7.83 -1.62
N ASP A 20 -4.11 8.83 -1.55
CA ASP A 20 -3.68 10.22 -1.64
C ASP A 20 -3.13 10.69 -0.30
N ARG A 21 -1.98 11.37 -0.36
CA ARG A 21 -1.30 11.92 0.83
C ARG A 21 -1.30 13.44 0.83
N THR A 22 -1.94 14.07 -0.15
CA THR A 22 -2.01 15.54 -0.25
C THR A 22 -3.15 16.11 0.59
N GLU A 23 -4.15 15.30 0.93
CA GLU A 23 -5.23 15.71 1.83
C GLU A 23 -4.75 15.64 3.30
N PRO A 24 -4.75 16.75 4.05
CA PRO A 24 -4.19 16.78 5.41
C PRO A 24 -5.07 16.13 6.48
N LYS A 25 -6.40 16.10 6.32
CA LYS A 25 -7.32 15.74 7.41
C LYS A 25 -8.04 14.42 7.22
N ASP A 26 -8.21 14.00 5.97
CA ASP A 26 -9.01 12.86 5.58
C ASP A 26 -8.19 11.80 4.84
N LEU A 27 -8.53 10.54 5.09
CA LEU A 27 -7.96 9.41 4.36
C LEU A 27 -8.67 9.27 3.01
N VAL A 28 -7.97 9.63 1.93
CA VAL A 28 -8.50 9.53 0.58
C VAL A 28 -7.92 8.30 -0.14
N ILE A 29 -8.79 7.31 -0.36
CA ILE A 29 -8.47 6.09 -1.12
C ILE A 29 -9.29 6.09 -2.41
N ILE A 30 -8.61 5.87 -3.53
CA ILE A 30 -9.21 5.87 -4.86
C ILE A 30 -9.07 4.46 -5.45
N ASP A 31 -10.21 3.85 -5.76
CA ASP A 31 -10.34 2.60 -6.54
C ASP A 31 -10.81 2.96 -7.95
N ASP A 32 -9.97 2.76 -8.96
CA ASP A 32 -10.32 2.98 -10.37
C ASP A 32 -11.28 1.92 -10.94
N ARG A 33 -11.53 0.88 -10.14
CA ARG A 33 -12.33 -0.30 -10.44
C ARG A 33 -11.90 -1.11 -11.65
N HIS A 34 -10.73 -0.83 -12.21
CA HIS A 34 -10.21 -1.55 -13.35
C HIS A 34 -9.55 -2.86 -12.92
N VAL A 35 -9.75 -3.92 -13.71
CA VAL A 35 -9.09 -5.21 -13.51
C VAL A 35 -7.98 -5.32 -14.52
N TYR A 36 -6.74 -5.13 -14.06
CA TYR A 36 -5.55 -5.18 -14.87
C TYR A 36 -5.06 -6.62 -15.06
N THR A 37 -4.49 -6.90 -16.23
CA THR A 37 -3.58 -8.02 -16.46
C THR A 37 -2.18 -7.74 -15.88
N GLN A 38 -1.33 -8.76 -15.84
CA GLN A 38 0.06 -8.61 -15.38
C GLN A 38 0.84 -7.61 -16.27
N GLN A 39 0.59 -7.59 -17.58
CA GLN A 39 1.26 -6.65 -18.47
C GLN A 39 0.81 -5.21 -18.21
N GLU A 40 -0.51 -4.97 -18.17
CA GLU A 40 -1.04 -3.62 -17.98
C GLU A 40 -0.66 -3.02 -16.63
N VAL A 41 -0.62 -3.83 -15.55
CA VAL A 41 -0.18 -3.32 -14.24
C VAL A 41 1.31 -2.99 -14.26
N ARG A 42 2.15 -3.77 -14.95
CA ARG A 42 3.58 -3.43 -15.12
C ARG A 42 3.75 -2.12 -15.91
N GLU A 43 3.00 -1.95 -16.99
CA GLU A 43 3.03 -0.71 -17.79
C GLU A 43 2.51 0.50 -17.00
N LEU A 44 1.45 0.34 -16.21
CA LEU A 44 0.95 1.37 -15.30
C LEU A 44 2.02 1.81 -14.30
N LEU A 45 2.65 0.85 -13.60
CA LEU A 45 3.71 1.15 -12.63
C LEU A 45 4.93 1.77 -13.30
N GLY A 46 5.29 1.34 -14.51
CA GLY A 46 6.38 1.93 -15.30
C GLY A 46 6.11 3.38 -15.67
N ARG A 47 4.89 3.72 -16.11
CA ARG A 47 4.49 5.11 -16.40
C ARG A 47 4.53 5.98 -15.14
N LEU A 48 4.11 5.44 -14.00
CA LEU A 48 4.16 6.14 -12.71
C LEU A 48 5.60 6.40 -12.25
N ASP A 49 6.50 5.43 -12.44
CA ASP A 49 7.93 5.57 -12.12
C ASP A 49 8.58 6.69 -12.93
N LEU A 50 8.41 6.65 -14.26
CA LEU A 50 8.96 7.65 -15.18
C LEU A 50 8.43 9.06 -14.88
N GLY A 51 7.13 9.20 -14.62
CA GLY A 51 6.51 10.48 -14.28
C GLY A 51 6.96 11.07 -12.93
N ASN A 52 7.49 10.25 -12.03
CA ASN A 52 8.04 10.71 -10.74
C ASN A 52 9.51 11.12 -10.85
N ARG A 53 10.28 10.51 -11.76
CA ARG A 53 11.70 10.84 -11.99
C ARG A 53 11.92 12.23 -12.58
N THR A 54 10.98 12.71 -13.40
CA THR A 54 11.10 14.00 -14.10
C THR A 54 10.88 15.23 -13.21
N LYS A 55 10.43 15.06 -11.96
CA LYS A 55 9.97 16.17 -11.11
C LYS A 55 11.04 16.83 -10.23
N MET A 56 12.28 16.37 -10.16
CA MET A 56 13.29 17.08 -9.36
C MET A 56 14.73 16.66 -9.69
N GLY A 57 15.59 17.65 -9.97
CA GLY A 57 17.04 17.51 -10.12
C GLY A 57 17.79 17.21 -8.80
N GLN A 58 17.19 16.47 -7.87
CA GLN A 58 17.84 16.05 -6.63
C GLN A 58 18.28 14.58 -6.74
N LYS A 59 19.60 14.37 -6.72
CA LYS A 59 20.24 13.06 -6.66
C LYS A 59 19.87 12.38 -5.34
N GLY A 60 18.90 11.46 -5.39
CA GLY A 60 18.58 10.56 -4.28
C GLY A 60 17.17 9.98 -4.38
N SER A 61 17.05 8.74 -4.85
CA SER A 61 15.82 7.92 -4.81
C SER A 61 14.58 8.45 -5.57
N SER A 62 14.76 9.06 -6.75
CA SER A 62 13.60 9.47 -7.56
C SER A 62 13.06 8.27 -8.35
N GLY A 63 11.88 7.79 -7.97
CA GLY A 63 11.18 6.71 -8.67
C GLY A 63 10.08 6.06 -7.83
N LEU A 64 9.26 5.23 -8.47
CA LEU A 64 8.36 4.32 -7.79
C LEU A 64 9.17 3.13 -7.24
N PHE A 65 9.17 2.95 -5.92
CA PHE A 65 9.80 1.80 -5.28
C PHE A 65 8.75 0.95 -4.57
N ARG A 66 9.01 -0.36 -4.48
CA ARG A 66 8.18 -1.28 -3.69
C ARG A 66 8.54 -1.11 -2.21
N ALA A 67 7.66 -0.49 -1.43
CA ALA A 67 7.89 -0.28 -0.01
C ALA A 67 7.73 -1.57 0.81
N VAL A 68 6.74 -2.40 0.49
CA VAL A 68 6.37 -3.56 1.29
C VAL A 68 5.67 -4.62 0.43
N SER A 69 5.77 -5.89 0.84
CA SER A 69 4.90 -6.96 0.37
C SER A 69 4.02 -7.42 1.52
N ALA A 70 2.74 -7.65 1.23
CA ALA A 70 1.77 -8.07 2.24
C ALA A 70 0.85 -9.16 1.66
N PHE A 71 0.33 -10.00 2.54
CA PHE A 71 -0.68 -11.00 2.23
C PHE A 71 -2.11 -10.44 2.29
N GLY A 72 -2.29 -9.28 2.93
CA GLY A 72 -3.58 -8.61 3.03
C GLY A 72 -3.46 -7.25 3.72
N VAL A 73 -4.50 -6.43 3.54
CA VAL A 73 -4.70 -5.19 4.29
C VAL A 73 -5.72 -5.49 5.39
N VAL A 74 -5.36 -5.25 6.65
CA VAL A 74 -6.32 -5.35 7.76
C VAL A 74 -7.25 -4.14 7.73
N GLY A 75 -6.68 -2.95 7.55
CA GLY A 75 -7.43 -1.70 7.50
C GLY A 75 -6.54 -0.48 7.71
N PHE A 76 -7.19 0.61 8.08
CA PHE A 76 -6.56 1.87 8.41
C PHE A 76 -6.98 2.32 9.81
N VAL A 77 -6.06 2.96 10.51
CA VAL A 77 -6.28 3.49 11.85
C VAL A 77 -5.74 4.91 11.91
N ARG A 78 -6.43 5.79 12.64
CA ARG A 78 -5.97 7.15 12.91
C ARG A 78 -5.52 7.25 14.35
N PHE A 79 -4.25 7.58 14.53
CA PHE A 79 -3.71 8.00 15.82
C PHE A 79 -3.47 9.52 15.82
N LEU A 80 -2.71 10.02 16.79
CA LEU A 80 -2.45 11.43 17.02
C LEU A 80 -1.54 12.02 15.93
N GLU A 81 -0.56 11.28 15.43
CA GLU A 81 0.29 11.73 14.31
C GLU A 81 -0.41 11.61 12.95
N GLY A 82 -1.49 10.83 12.83
CA GLY A 82 -2.30 10.73 11.63
C GLY A 82 -2.72 9.30 11.28
N TYR A 83 -2.93 9.04 9.98
CA TYR A 83 -3.39 7.74 9.49
C TYR A 83 -2.24 6.75 9.27
N TYR A 84 -2.51 5.50 9.59
CA TYR A 84 -1.63 4.37 9.35
C TYR A 84 -2.39 3.28 8.58
N ILE A 85 -1.68 2.56 7.72
CA ILE A 85 -2.19 1.32 7.12
C ILE A 85 -1.62 0.12 7.86
N VAL A 86 -2.47 -0.84 8.19
CA VAL A 86 -2.09 -2.10 8.85
C VAL A 86 -2.10 -3.23 7.84
N LEU A 87 -0.94 -3.85 7.63
CA LEU A 87 -0.69 -4.88 6.62
C LEU A 87 -0.33 -6.20 7.27
N ILE A 88 -0.84 -7.30 6.74
CA ILE A 88 -0.42 -8.66 7.12
C ILE A 88 0.86 -8.99 6.35
N THR A 89 2.00 -9.08 7.02
CA THR A 89 3.30 -9.32 6.36
C THR A 89 3.77 -10.76 6.47
N LYS A 90 3.32 -11.49 7.50
CA LYS A 90 3.54 -12.95 7.61
C LYS A 90 2.25 -13.65 8.01
N ARG A 91 2.06 -14.83 7.43
CA ARG A 91 0.94 -15.71 7.75
C ARG A 91 1.38 -17.16 7.68
N ARG A 92 0.75 -18.02 8.47
CA ARG A 92 0.94 -19.47 8.43
C ARG A 92 -0.39 -20.17 8.18
N LYS A 93 -0.41 -21.13 7.26
CA LYS A 93 -1.59 -21.99 7.04
C LYS A 93 -1.75 -22.87 8.28
N MET A 94 -2.91 -22.76 8.94
CA MET A 94 -3.23 -23.53 10.15
C MET A 94 -4.11 -24.73 9.84
N ALA A 95 -4.99 -24.61 8.84
CA ALA A 95 -5.91 -25.66 8.46
C ALA A 95 -6.30 -25.57 6.98
N ASP A 96 -6.89 -26.65 6.49
CA ASP A 96 -7.63 -26.72 5.23
C ASP A 96 -8.99 -27.33 5.54
N ILE A 97 -10.07 -26.61 5.23
CA ILE A 97 -11.43 -27.09 5.46
C ILE A 97 -12.20 -26.94 4.14
N GLY A 98 -12.55 -28.07 3.52
CA GLY A 98 -13.29 -28.09 2.26
C GLY A 98 -12.56 -27.39 1.09
N GLY A 99 -11.23 -27.42 1.05
CA GLY A 99 -10.43 -26.73 0.03
C GLY A 99 -10.16 -25.25 0.34
N HIS A 100 -10.66 -24.74 1.46
CA HIS A 100 -10.38 -23.39 1.94
C HIS A 100 -9.25 -23.40 2.96
N ALA A 101 -8.15 -22.73 2.60
CA ALA A 101 -7.01 -22.57 3.49
C ALA A 101 -7.28 -21.50 4.56
N ILE A 102 -7.17 -21.87 5.83
CA ILE A 102 -7.27 -20.97 6.98
C ILE A 102 -5.87 -20.56 7.40
N TYR A 103 -5.64 -19.25 7.54
CA TYR A 103 -4.34 -18.70 7.89
C TYR A 103 -4.39 -17.97 9.22
N LYS A 104 -3.35 -18.17 10.04
CA LYS A 104 -3.03 -17.32 11.18
C LYS A 104 -2.13 -16.18 10.72
N ILE A 105 -2.44 -14.96 11.14
CA ILE A 105 -1.54 -13.81 11.03
C ILE A 105 -0.38 -14.06 12.01
N GLU A 106 0.84 -14.13 11.49
CA GLU A 106 2.06 -14.27 12.31
C GLU A 106 2.78 -12.95 12.52
N ASP A 107 2.61 -12.01 11.58
CA ASP A 107 3.25 -10.71 11.65
C ASP A 107 2.44 -9.67 10.89
N THR A 108 2.51 -8.43 11.38
CA THR A 108 1.85 -7.27 10.80
C THR A 108 2.82 -6.12 10.72
N ASN A 109 2.69 -5.28 9.71
CA ASN A 109 3.44 -4.03 9.63
C ASN A 109 2.46 -2.86 9.55
N MET A 110 2.73 -1.83 10.34
CA MET A 110 1.96 -0.61 10.39
C MET A 110 2.77 0.52 9.75
N ILE A 111 2.28 1.05 8.64
CA ILE A 111 2.99 2.07 7.87
C ILE A 111 2.25 3.40 8.01
N TYR A 112 2.96 4.40 8.50
CA TYR A 112 2.46 5.77 8.60
C TYR A 112 2.17 6.34 7.20
N ILE A 113 1.06 7.06 7.07
CA ILE A 113 0.64 7.77 5.86
C ILE A 113 0.77 9.27 6.14
N PRO A 114 1.99 9.84 6.07
CA PRO A 114 2.20 11.24 6.36
C PRO A 114 1.56 12.14 5.30
N ASN A 115 1.08 13.28 5.76
CA ASN A 115 0.96 14.48 4.94
C ASN A 115 2.03 15.47 5.40
N ASP A 116 2.96 15.82 4.50
CA ASP A 116 4.14 16.63 4.84
C ASP A 116 3.76 18.04 5.35
N SER A 117 2.58 18.57 4.99
CA SER A 117 2.13 19.90 5.40
C SER A 117 1.59 19.96 6.83
N VAL A 118 1.24 18.81 7.43
CA VAL A 118 0.62 18.73 8.77
C VAL A 118 1.26 17.64 9.64
N ARG A 119 2.49 17.23 9.29
CA ARG A 119 3.21 16.21 10.05
C ARG A 119 3.59 16.76 11.41
N ILE A 120 2.95 16.25 12.44
CA ILE A 120 3.20 16.58 13.84
C ILE A 120 3.72 15.30 14.49
N SER A 121 4.86 15.38 15.16
CA SER A 121 5.30 14.27 16.01
C SER A 121 4.65 14.40 17.38
N HIS A 122 4.17 13.28 17.93
CA HIS A 122 3.52 13.21 19.22
C HIS A 122 4.35 12.34 20.18
N PRO A 123 4.68 12.81 21.40
CA PRO A 123 5.55 12.08 22.32
C PRO A 123 5.03 10.68 22.68
N ASP A 124 3.70 10.51 22.69
CA ASP A 124 3.05 9.22 23.00
C ASP A 124 3.09 8.19 21.85
N GLU A 125 3.66 8.52 20.68
CA GLU A 125 3.74 7.66 19.47
C GLU A 125 5.17 7.31 19.03
N THR A 126 6.13 7.32 19.96
CA THR A 126 7.57 7.06 19.70
C THR A 126 8.03 5.62 19.95
#